data_AF-A0A957M3C2-F1
#
_entry.id   AF-A0A957M3C2-F1
#
_cell.length_a   1.000
_cell.length_b   1.000
_cell.length_c   1.000
_cell.angle_alpha   90.00
_cell.angle_beta   90.00
_cell.angle_gamma   90.00
#
_symmetry.space_group_name_H-M   'P 1'
#
loop_
_entity.id
_entity.type
_entity.pdbx_description
1 polymer ?
#
loop_
_entity_poly.entity_id
_entity_poly.type
_entity_poly.pdbx_seq_one_letter_code
_entity_poly.pdbx_strand_id
1 'polypeptide(L)'
;MRRENYWSQIARSIAQQIGEGNDFRTFFAQAPAMNPNRSLIKGVVCGVRVEEIDDPLMQQIRYLDKLIDELAKGKAMEKILRQ
;
A
#
# COMPACT_ATOMS: atom_id res chain seq x y z
N MET A 1 19.62 14.85 2.03
CA MET A 1 19.46 15.24 0.61
C MET A 1 18.76 14.21 -0.29
N ARG A 2 19.13 12.90 -0.36
CA ARG A 2 18.40 11.95 -1.26
C ARG A 2 16.95 11.64 -0.86
N ARG A 3 16.61 11.65 0.43
CA ARG A 3 15.25 11.28 0.89
C ARG A 3 14.19 12.37 0.63
N GLU A 4 14.54 13.66 0.74
CA GLU A 4 13.60 14.77 0.51
C GLU A 4 13.07 14.81 -0.93
N ASN A 5 13.95 14.61 -1.92
CA ASN A 5 13.56 14.60 -3.34
C ASN A 5 12.67 13.39 -3.66
N TYR A 6 12.92 12.25 -3.01
CA TYR A 6 12.16 11.02 -3.22
C TYR A 6 10.74 11.10 -2.65
N TRP A 7 10.59 11.57 -1.40
CA TRP A 7 9.27 11.78 -0.80
C TRP A 7 8.44 12.83 -1.53
N SER A 8 9.09 13.90 -2.02
CA SER A 8 8.42 14.91 -2.86
C SER A 8 7.90 14.31 -4.17
N GLN A 9 8.64 13.37 -4.77
CA GLN A 9 8.22 12.70 -5.99
C GLN A 9 7.05 11.73 -5.75
N ILE A 10 7.09 10.94 -4.68
CA ILE A 10 5.98 10.06 -4.28
C ILE A 10 4.71 10.87 -4.00
N ALA A 11 4.83 11.94 -3.22
CA ALA A 11 3.69 12.79 -2.90
C ALA A 11 3.05 13.35 -4.19
N ARG A 12 3.88 13.77 -5.15
CA ARG A 12 3.39 14.26 -6.46
C ARG A 12 2.72 13.14 -7.27
N SER A 13 3.27 11.94 -7.32
CA SER A 13 2.66 10.84 -8.08
C SER A 13 1.33 10.38 -7.48
N ILE A 14 1.22 10.35 -6.14
CA ILE A 14 -0.06 10.06 -5.46
C ILE A 14 -1.07 11.19 -5.75
N ALA A 15 -0.66 12.45 -5.65
CA ALA A 15 -1.53 13.58 -5.96
C ALA A 15 -2.04 13.55 -7.41
N GLN A 16 -1.18 13.14 -8.36
CA GLN A 16 -1.58 12.96 -9.76
C GLN A 16 -2.66 11.88 -9.92
N GLN A 17 -2.49 10.72 -9.31
CA GLN A 17 -3.49 9.64 -9.36
C GLN A 17 -4.86 10.09 -8.81
N ILE A 18 -4.86 10.90 -7.75
CA ILE A 18 -6.07 11.52 -7.18
C ILE A 18 -6.66 12.54 -8.15
N GLY A 19 -5.84 13.42 -8.73
CA GLY A 19 -6.28 14.47 -9.65
C GLY A 19 -6.86 13.92 -10.97
N GLU A 20 -6.37 12.77 -11.43
CA GLU A 20 -6.91 12.03 -12.58
C GLU A 20 -8.20 11.25 -12.24
N GLY A 21 -8.53 11.09 -10.96
CA GLY A 21 -9.70 10.32 -10.52
C GLY A 21 -9.58 8.83 -10.83
N ASN A 22 -8.35 8.29 -10.86
CA ASN A 22 -8.11 6.89 -11.19
C ASN A 22 -8.73 5.95 -10.16
N ASP A 23 -9.30 4.85 -10.65
CA ASP A 23 -9.77 3.78 -9.79
C ASP A 23 -8.61 2.93 -9.24
N PHE A 24 -8.89 2.06 -8.26
CA PHE A 24 -7.86 1.22 -7.66
C PHE A 24 -7.20 0.27 -8.66
N ARG A 25 -7.96 -0.22 -9.66
CA ARG A 25 -7.42 -1.11 -10.69
C ARG A 25 -6.32 -0.40 -11.48
N THR A 26 -6.59 0.83 -11.91
CA THR A 26 -5.66 1.67 -12.66
C THR A 26 -4.49 2.09 -11.78
N PHE A 27 -4.75 2.51 -10.55
CA PHE A 27 -3.72 2.89 -9.58
C PHE A 27 -2.68 1.78 -9.37
N PHE A 28 -3.12 0.55 -9.11
CA PHE A 28 -2.21 -0.59 -8.91
C PHE A 28 -1.54 -1.04 -10.22
N ALA A 29 -2.23 -0.97 -11.35
CA ALA A 29 -1.64 -1.30 -12.66
C ALA A 29 -0.53 -0.30 -13.08
N GLN A 30 -0.63 0.96 -12.67
CA GLN A 30 0.35 2.00 -12.95
C GLN A 30 1.43 2.14 -11.86
N ALA A 31 1.37 1.35 -10.79
CA ALA A 31 2.38 1.38 -9.74
C ALA A 31 3.76 1.02 -10.35
N PRO A 32 4.77 1.91 -10.24
CA PRO A 32 6.04 1.73 -10.97
C PRO A 32 6.83 0.52 -10.49
N ALA A 33 6.68 0.15 -9.22
CA ALA A 33 7.24 -1.06 -8.64
C ALA A 33 6.44 -1.46 -7.39
N MET A 34 5.89 -2.67 -7.39
CA MET A 34 5.25 -3.24 -6.21
C MET A 34 6.30 -3.79 -5.25
N ASN A 35 6.16 -3.52 -3.95
CA ASN A 35 7.09 -4.04 -2.93
C ASN A 35 7.09 -5.59 -2.96
N PRO A 36 8.26 -6.26 -3.05
CA PRO A 36 8.35 -7.72 -3.07
C PRO A 36 7.84 -8.38 -1.78
N ASN A 37 7.97 -7.71 -0.64
CA ASN A 37 7.55 -8.22 0.67
C ASN A 37 6.04 -8.09 0.91
N ARG A 38 5.26 -7.55 -0.04
CA ARG A 38 3.81 -7.34 0.15
C ARG A 38 3.04 -8.64 0.42
N SER A 39 3.51 -9.78 -0.09
CA SER A 39 2.92 -11.10 0.16
C SER A 39 3.09 -11.57 1.62
N LEU A 40 3.97 -10.93 2.39
CA LEU A 40 4.15 -11.16 3.82
C LEU A 40 3.15 -10.37 4.68
N ILE A 41 2.32 -9.52 4.07
CA ILE A 41 1.23 -8.84 4.77
C ILE A 41 0.12 -9.86 5.04
N LYS A 42 -0.09 -10.17 6.32
CA LYS A 42 -1.04 -11.19 6.79
C LYS A 42 -1.90 -10.67 7.94
N GLY A 43 -2.94 -11.43 8.28
CA GLY A 43 -3.84 -11.19 9.40
C GLY A 43 -5.15 -10.55 8.96
N VAL A 44 -5.89 -10.01 9.94
CA VAL A 44 -7.24 -9.48 9.73
C VAL A 44 -7.21 -7.95 9.63
N VAL A 45 -7.98 -7.41 8.69
CA VAL A 45 -8.32 -5.97 8.56
C VAL A 45 -9.71 -5.85 7.95
N CYS A 46 -10.49 -4.84 8.36
CA CYS A 46 -11.87 -4.65 7.88
C CYS A 46 -12.76 -5.91 7.97
N GLY A 47 -12.52 -6.78 8.97
CA GLY A 47 -13.28 -8.02 9.18
C GLY A 47 -12.89 -9.21 8.30
N VAL A 48 -11.90 -9.08 7.40
CA VAL A 48 -11.46 -10.16 6.49
C VAL A 48 -10.00 -10.53 6.72
N ARG A 49 -9.63 -11.80 6.49
CA ARG A 49 -8.24 -12.26 6.52
C ARG A 49 -7.59 -12.07 5.16
N VAL A 50 -6.50 -11.30 5.12
CA VAL A 50 -5.96 -10.78 3.85
C VAL A 50 -5.35 -11.87 2.97
N GLU A 51 -4.65 -12.82 3.57
CA GLU A 51 -4.01 -13.95 2.89
C GLU A 51 -4.98 -14.99 2.31
N GLU A 52 -6.27 -14.90 2.66
CA GLU A 52 -7.32 -15.80 2.16
C GLU A 52 -8.20 -15.13 1.08
N ILE A 53 -7.87 -13.89 0.67
CA ILE A 53 -8.63 -13.18 -0.38
C ILE A 53 -8.22 -13.70 -1.76
N ASP A 54 -9.16 -14.28 -2.49
CA ASP A 54 -8.94 -14.86 -3.82
C ASP A 54 -8.76 -13.79 -4.92
N ASP A 55 -9.55 -12.71 -4.89
CA ASP A 55 -9.44 -11.66 -5.91
C ASP A 55 -8.14 -10.84 -5.71
N PRO A 56 -7.21 -10.86 -6.68
CA PRO A 56 -5.89 -10.26 -6.50
C PRO A 56 -5.95 -8.73 -6.30
N LEU A 57 -6.92 -8.04 -6.91
CA LEU A 57 -7.07 -6.59 -6.74
C LEU A 57 -7.58 -6.27 -5.32
N MET A 58 -8.59 -7.01 -4.85
CA MET A 58 -9.09 -6.86 -3.49
C MET A 58 -8.04 -7.19 -2.44
N GLN A 59 -7.20 -8.19 -2.68
CA GLN A 59 -6.08 -8.48 -1.79
C GLN A 59 -5.09 -7.30 -1.72
N GLN A 60 -4.77 -6.68 -2.85
CA GLN A 60 -3.91 -5.48 -2.90
C GLN A 60 -4.54 -4.29 -2.16
N ILE A 61 -5.85 -4.07 -2.31
CA ILE A 61 -6.58 -3.03 -1.57
C ILE A 61 -6.49 -3.32 -0.06
N ARG A 62 -6.70 -4.56 0.36
CA ARG A 62 -6.59 -4.93 1.79
C ARG A 62 -5.17 -4.91 2.34
N TYR A 63 -4.15 -5.10 1.50
CA TYR A 63 -2.77 -4.79 1.89
C TYR A 63 -2.61 -3.32 2.25
N LEU A 64 -3.12 -2.40 1.41
CA LEU A 64 -3.07 -0.97 1.68
C LEU A 64 -3.77 -0.63 3.00
N ASP A 65 -5.01 -1.11 3.20
CA ASP A 65 -5.76 -0.90 4.44
C ASP A 65 -4.99 -1.40 5.66
N LYS A 66 -4.35 -2.56 5.55
CA LYS A 66 -3.56 -3.13 6.65
C LYS A 66 -2.36 -2.27 7.01
N LEU A 67 -1.65 -1.74 6.01
CA LEU A 67 -0.49 -0.86 6.24
C LEU A 67 -0.91 0.43 6.95
N ILE A 68 -2.05 1.02 6.56
CA ILE A 68 -2.59 2.22 7.20
C ILE A 68 -3.09 1.91 8.63
N ASP A 69 -3.77 0.80 8.86
CA ASP A 69 -4.19 0.34 10.19
C ASP A 69 -2.98 0.16 11.13
N GLU A 70 -1.91 -0.44 10.63
CA GLU A 70 -0.69 -0.66 11.40
C GLU A 70 0.06 0.64 11.72
N LEU A 71 0.10 1.57 10.76
CA LEU A 71 0.66 2.90 10.96
C LEU A 71 -0.15 3.69 12.00
N ALA A 72 -1.48 3.68 11.90
CA ALA A 72 -2.37 4.36 12.84
C ALA A 72 -2.26 3.80 14.27
N LYS A 73 -1.95 2.50 14.40
CA LYS A 73 -1.68 1.85 15.69
C LYS A 73 -0.27 2.07 16.22
N GLY A 74 0.56 2.88 15.54
CA GLY A 74 1.91 3.21 15.98
C GLY A 74 2.91 2.06 15.85
N LYS A 75 2.69 1.10 14.95
CA LYS A 75 3.71 0.06 14.70
C LYS A 75 4.98 0.67 14.12
N ALA A 76 6.13 0.12 14.51
CA ALA A 76 7.41 0.51 13.97
C ALA A 76 7.50 0.29 12.45
N MET A 77 8.20 1.17 11.73
CA MET A 77 8.28 1.13 10.27
C MET A 77 8.94 -0.15 9.75
N GLU A 78 9.91 -0.72 10.47
CA GLU A 78 10.55 -2.00 10.14
C GLU A 78 9.50 -3.11 10.08
N LYS A 79 8.58 -3.14 11.06
CA LYS A 79 7.46 -4.08 11.06
C LYS A 79 6.51 -3.81 9.90
N ILE A 80 6.16 -2.56 9.61
CA ILE A 80 5.25 -2.18 8.50
C ILE A 80 5.85 -2.59 7.14
N LEU A 81 7.14 -2.35 6.94
CA LEU A 81 7.87 -2.68 5.71
C LEU A 81 8.22 -4.17 5.57
N ARG A 82 7.99 -4.94 6.65
CA ARG A 82 8.34 -6.37 6.75
C ARG A 82 9.86 -6.56 6.58
N GLN A 83 10.64 -5.76 7.30
CA GLN A 83 12.11 -5.75 7.34
C GLN A 83 12.62 -5.88 8.78
#